data_AF-A0A5B9QXG5-F1
#
_entry.id   AF-A0A5B9QXG5-F1
#
_cell.length_a   1.000
_cell.length_b   1.000
_cell.length_c   1.000
_cell.angle_alpha   90.00
_cell.angle_beta   90.00
_cell.angle_gamma   90.00
#
_symmetry.space_group_name_H-M   'P 1'
#
loop_
_entity.id
_entity.type
_entity.pdbx_description
1 polymer ?
#
loop_
_entity_poly.entity_id
_entity_poly.type
_entity_poly.pdbx_seq_one_letter_code
_entity_poly.pdbx_strand_id
1 'polypeptide(L)'
;MLIFSSIPESRPRTAMEIKRDELNSERWAYVYDAKDRIKKSLRSPSTAEFDCDIRDSRIEGDYATVTGKVTAVNAFNAPITSSFRVIYLRDPMKPIEVTFDGETIVLDAAEKAHRDEKHETTESLQE
;
A
#
# COMPACT_ATOMS: atom_id res chain seq x y z
N MET A 1 12.85 42.95 35.93
CA MET A 1 11.96 42.54 34.83
C MET A 1 12.32 41.10 34.51
N LEU A 2 11.51 40.12 34.93
CA LEU A 2 11.77 38.69 34.74
C LEU A 2 10.92 38.21 33.56
N ILE A 3 11.58 37.80 32.48
CA ILE A 3 10.92 37.25 31.29
C ILE A 3 10.96 35.73 31.45
N PHE A 4 9.83 35.13 31.81
CA PHE A 4 9.67 33.68 31.76
C PHE A 4 9.52 33.29 30.29
N SER A 5 10.61 32.76 29.71
CA SER A 5 10.56 32.09 28.41
C SER A 5 9.71 30.82 28.56
N SER A 6 8.48 30.87 28.08
CA SER A 6 7.61 29.70 27.96
C SER A 6 8.29 28.67 27.04
N ILE A 7 8.91 27.66 27.64
CA ILE A 7 9.29 26.43 26.97
C ILE A 7 7.97 25.80 26.49
N PRO A 8 7.76 25.55 25.18
CA PRO A 8 6.59 24.81 24.76
C PRO A 8 6.69 23.40 25.35
N GLU A 9 5.81 23.08 26.29
CA GLU A 9 5.62 21.72 26.80
C GLU A 9 5.34 20.79 25.61
N SER A 10 6.36 20.06 25.16
CA SER A 10 6.16 18.88 24.33
C SER A 10 5.33 17.89 25.13
N ARG A 11 4.02 17.90 24.88
CA ARG A 11 3.10 16.94 25.47
C ARG A 11 3.62 15.52 25.20
N PRO A 12 3.73 14.65 26.21
CA PRO A 12 4.05 13.26 25.97
C PRO A 12 2.95 12.66 25.10
N ARG A 13 3.30 12.20 23.89
CA ARG A 13 2.35 11.53 22.99
C ARG A 13 1.80 10.30 23.71
N THR A 14 0.49 10.11 23.67
CA THR A 14 -0.11 8.91 24.24
C THR A 14 0.32 7.67 23.44
N ALA A 15 0.43 6.51 24.08
CA ALA A 15 0.81 5.26 23.41
C ALA A 15 -0.11 4.91 22.21
N MET A 16 -1.35 5.41 22.23
CA MET A 16 -2.32 5.25 21.15
C MET A 16 -2.01 6.14 19.94
N GLU A 17 -1.47 7.35 20.16
CA GLU A 17 -0.97 8.23 19.09
C GLU A 17 0.30 7.68 18.46
N ILE A 18 1.21 7.12 19.26
CA ILE A 18 2.45 6.49 18.77
C ILE A 18 2.11 5.31 17.84
N LYS A 19 1.23 4.40 18.27
CA LYS A 19 0.78 3.27 17.45
C LYS A 19 0.09 3.70 16.15
N ARG A 20 -0.65 4.82 16.15
CA ARG A 20 -1.28 5.36 14.93
C ARG A 20 -0.26 5.95 13.96
N ASP A 21 0.73 6.68 14.48
CA ASP A 21 1.81 7.27 13.67
C ASP A 21 2.68 6.17 13.03
N GLU A 22 3.00 5.12 13.80
CA GLU A 22 3.74 3.95 13.32
C GLU A 22 2.95 3.22 12.23
N LEU A 23 1.65 2.96 12.44
CA LEU A 23 0.80 2.29 11.45
C LEU A 23 0.65 3.14 10.17
N ASN A 24 0.56 4.46 10.30
CA ASN A 24 0.55 5.37 9.15
C ASN A 24 1.90 5.37 8.43
N SER A 25 3.01 5.39 9.15
CA SER A 25 4.36 5.30 8.56
C SER A 25 4.56 3.97 7.82
N GLU A 26 4.06 2.87 8.39
CA GLU A 26 4.10 1.53 7.77
C GLU A 26 3.23 1.49 6.51
N ARG A 27 2.02 2.05 6.55
CA ARG A 27 1.16 2.23 5.36
C ARG A 27 1.87 2.96 4.23
N TRP A 28 2.60 4.03 4.54
CA TRP A 28 3.36 4.77 3.54
C TRP A 28 4.46 3.92 2.90
N ALA A 29 5.12 3.03 3.65
CA ALA A 29 6.11 2.12 3.08
C ALA A 29 5.51 1.23 1.98
N TYR A 30 4.35 0.61 2.22
CA TYR A 30 3.64 -0.20 1.22
C TYR A 30 3.20 0.63 0.01
N VAL A 31 2.75 1.86 0.24
CA VAL A 31 2.37 2.78 -0.84
C VAL A 31 3.56 3.13 -1.73
N TYR A 32 4.72 3.46 -1.14
CA TYR A 32 5.91 3.78 -1.92
C TYR A 32 6.44 2.57 -2.70
N ASP A 33 6.48 1.38 -2.09
CA ASP A 33 6.89 0.15 -2.77
C ASP A 33 5.92 -0.20 -3.91
N ALA A 34 4.62 -0.07 -3.68
CA ALA A 34 3.61 -0.25 -4.72
C ALA A 34 3.85 0.70 -5.89
N LYS A 35 3.99 2.01 -5.63
CA LYS A 35 4.25 3.00 -6.67
C LYS A 35 5.49 2.66 -7.50
N ASP A 36 6.58 2.29 -6.85
CA ASP A 36 7.83 1.91 -7.52
C ASP A 36 7.66 0.65 -8.40
N ARG A 37 6.99 -0.38 -7.89
CA ARG A 37 6.70 -1.61 -8.65
C ARG A 37 5.80 -1.36 -9.84
N ILE A 38 4.72 -0.61 -9.66
CA ILE A 38 3.79 -0.27 -10.73
C ILE A 38 4.53 0.51 -11.83
N LYS A 39 5.36 1.48 -11.44
CA LYS A 39 6.21 2.24 -12.37
C LYS A 39 7.19 1.34 -13.14
N LYS A 40 7.79 0.34 -12.49
CA LYS A 40 8.71 -0.63 -13.13
C LYS A 40 7.99 -1.63 -14.03
N SER A 41 6.78 -2.05 -13.66
CA SER A 41 5.98 -3.04 -14.41
C SER A 41 5.45 -2.47 -15.72
N LEU A 42 5.11 -1.17 -15.73
CA LEU A 42 4.82 -0.43 -16.95
C LEU A 42 6.13 -0.28 -17.75
N ARG A 43 6.43 -1.24 -18.63
CA ARG A 43 7.63 -1.23 -19.50
C ARG A 43 7.67 0.08 -20.29
N SER A 44 8.46 1.05 -19.82
CA SER A 44 8.74 2.36 -20.42
C SER A 44 7.53 3.29 -20.61
N PRO A 45 7.12 4.06 -19.59
CA PRO A 45 6.75 5.45 -19.83
C PRO A 45 8.06 6.21 -20.11
N SER A 46 8.56 6.10 -21.33
CA SER A 46 9.61 6.99 -21.79
C SER A 46 9.03 8.40 -21.71
N THR A 47 9.48 9.19 -20.75
CA THR A 47 9.26 10.65 -20.64
C THR A 47 7.85 11.18 -20.39
N ALA A 48 6.81 10.35 -20.34
CA ALA A 48 5.45 10.85 -20.23
C ALA A 48 4.84 10.67 -18.84
N GLU A 49 4.04 11.65 -18.44
CA GLU A 49 3.48 11.85 -17.09
C GLU A 49 3.01 10.53 -16.45
N PHE A 50 3.71 10.12 -15.38
CA PHE A 50 3.29 9.03 -14.50
C PHE A 50 2.55 9.68 -13.33
N ASP A 51 1.23 9.59 -13.35
CA ASP A 51 0.38 10.00 -12.25
C ASP A 51 -0.14 8.75 -11.54
N CYS A 52 0.08 8.67 -10.23
CA CYS A 52 -0.35 7.54 -9.44
C CYS A 52 -1.17 8.01 -8.24
N ASP A 53 -2.47 7.80 -8.37
CA ASP A 53 -3.50 8.11 -7.38
C ASP A 53 -3.74 6.88 -6.50
N ILE A 54 -3.43 6.99 -5.21
CA ILE A 54 -3.73 5.93 -4.24
C ILE A 54 -5.14 6.15 -3.74
N ARG A 55 -5.99 5.16 -3.96
CA ARG A 55 -7.40 5.24 -3.55
C ARG A 55 -7.64 4.67 -2.17
N ASP A 56 -6.95 3.58 -1.86
CA ASP A 56 -7.09 2.90 -0.58
C ASP A 56 -5.78 2.23 -0.18
N SER A 57 -5.49 2.27 1.12
CA SER A 57 -4.40 1.51 1.72
C SER A 57 -4.86 1.00 3.08
N ARG A 58 -4.99 -0.31 3.21
CA ARG A 58 -5.45 -0.99 4.42
C ARG A 58 -4.44 -2.02 4.89
N ILE A 59 -4.37 -2.20 6.20
CA ILE A 59 -3.55 -3.23 6.86
C ILE A 59 -4.52 -4.07 7.68
N GLU A 60 -4.55 -5.37 7.41
CA GLU A 60 -5.45 -6.34 8.00
C GLU A 60 -4.64 -7.57 8.44
N GLY A 61 -4.39 -7.67 9.75
CA GLY A 61 -3.61 -8.76 10.32
C GLY A 61 -2.18 -8.83 9.77
N ASP A 62 -1.86 -9.95 9.12
CA ASP A 62 -0.56 -10.24 8.54
C ASP A 62 -0.38 -9.64 7.14
N TYR A 63 -1.41 -8.99 6.58
CA TYR A 63 -1.41 -8.51 5.21
C TYR A 63 -1.67 -7.00 5.09
N ALA A 64 -1.05 -6.37 4.10
CA ALA A 64 -1.36 -5.00 3.69
C ALA A 64 -1.87 -5.00 2.24
N THR A 65 -2.95 -4.27 1.97
CA THR A 65 -3.50 -4.09 0.62
C THR A 65 -3.37 -2.62 0.23
N VAL A 66 -2.80 -2.37 -0.95
CA VAL A 66 -2.74 -1.04 -1.56
C VAL A 66 -3.50 -1.09 -2.87
N THR A 67 -4.49 -0.22 -3.03
CA THR A 67 -5.29 -0.11 -4.26
C THR A 67 -5.20 1.31 -4.78
N GLY A 68 -5.03 1.44 -6.09
CA GLY A 68 -4.90 2.75 -6.72
C GLY A 68 -5.24 2.72 -8.19
N LYS A 69 -5.07 3.89 -8.80
CA LYS A 69 -5.06 4.07 -10.24
C LYS A 69 -3.73 4.65 -10.66
N VAL A 70 -3.26 4.21 -11.80
CA VAL A 70 -2.10 4.76 -12.46
C VAL A 70 -2.53 5.27 -13.82
N THR A 71 -2.17 6.50 -14.12
CA THR A 71 -2.29 7.07 -15.47
C THR A 71 -0.87 7.27 -15.99
N ALA A 72 -0.58 6.66 -17.13
CA ALA A 72 0.68 6.79 -17.85
C ALA A 72 0.39 7.11 -19.30
N VAL A 73 1.34 7.69 -20.02
CA VAL A 73 1.17 7.89 -21.47
C VAL A 73 2.02 6.87 -22.22
N ASN A 74 1.46 6.29 -23.28
CA ASN A 74 2.16 5.31 -24.10
C ASN A 74 3.06 5.97 -25.16
N ALA A 75 3.75 5.15 -25.95
CA ALA A 75 4.65 5.60 -27.02
C ALA A 75 3.98 6.45 -28.12
N PHE A 76 2.64 6.46 -28.19
CA PHE A 76 1.85 7.27 -29.13
C PHE A 76 1.27 8.54 -28.49
N ASN A 77 1.75 8.89 -27.30
CA ASN A 77 1.27 10.03 -26.52
C ASN A 77 -0.22 9.93 -26.11
N ALA A 78 -0.78 8.71 -26.06
CA ALA A 78 -2.13 8.45 -25.58
C ALA A 78 -2.14 8.04 -24.09
N PRO A 79 -3.02 8.62 -23.26
CA PRO A 79 -3.13 8.27 -21.85
C PRO A 79 -3.73 6.86 -21.69
N ILE A 80 -3.04 6.03 -20.93
CA ILE A 80 -3.49 4.73 -20.43
C ILE A 80 -3.76 4.91 -18.95
N THR A 81 -5.00 4.65 -18.54
CA THR A 81 -5.35 4.62 -17.11
C THR A 81 -5.65 3.18 -16.73
N SER A 82 -4.92 2.69 -15.74
CA SER A 82 -5.02 1.34 -15.23
C SER A 82 -5.31 1.34 -13.75
N SER A 83 -6.23 0.50 -13.33
CA SER A 83 -6.44 0.20 -11.91
C SER A 83 -5.42 -0.84 -11.45
N PHE A 84 -4.90 -0.67 -10.23
CA PHE A 84 -4.02 -1.67 -9.65
C PHE A 84 -4.37 -1.97 -8.20
N ARG A 85 -4.04 -3.18 -7.79
CA ARG A 85 -4.10 -3.65 -6.41
C ARG A 85 -2.85 -4.46 -6.11
N VAL A 86 -2.21 -4.20 -4.97
CA VAL A 86 -1.07 -4.98 -4.51
C VAL A 86 -1.36 -5.46 -3.10
N ILE A 87 -1.17 -6.76 -2.86
CA ILE A 87 -1.22 -7.35 -1.54
C ILE A 87 0.20 -7.68 -1.10
N TYR A 88 0.51 -7.33 0.14
CA TYR A 88 1.77 -7.60 0.81
C TYR A 88 1.54 -8.49 2.01
N LEU A 89 2.49 -9.39 2.25
CA LEU A 89 2.79 -9.91 3.58
C LEU A 89 3.48 -8.80 4.37
N ARG A 90 3.09 -8.62 5.63
CA ARG A 90 3.56 -7.54 6.49
C ARG A 90 4.98 -7.81 6.99
N ASP A 91 5.26 -9.06 7.38
CA ASP A 91 6.55 -9.51 7.90
C ASP A 91 6.92 -10.90 7.33
N PRO A 92 7.94 -11.01 6.45
CA PRO A 92 8.67 -9.91 5.82
C PRO A 92 7.79 -9.11 4.84
N MET A 93 8.06 -7.80 4.71
CA MET A 93 7.41 -6.90 3.74
C MET A 93 7.62 -7.39 2.30
N LYS A 94 6.72 -8.25 1.81
CA LYS A 94 6.86 -8.97 0.54
C LYS A 94 5.53 -8.95 -0.22
N PRO A 95 5.50 -8.53 -1.50
CA PRO A 95 4.27 -8.61 -2.27
C PRO A 95 3.95 -10.07 -2.61
N ILE A 96 2.71 -10.47 -2.41
CA ILE A 96 2.20 -11.82 -2.69
C ILE A 96 1.34 -11.83 -3.94
N GLU A 97 0.66 -10.73 -4.23
CA GLU A 97 -0.30 -10.61 -5.33
C GLU A 97 -0.26 -9.19 -5.90
N VAL A 98 -0.24 -9.08 -7.23
CA VAL A 98 -0.38 -7.82 -7.96
C VAL A 98 -1.49 -7.99 -8.99
N THR A 99 -2.53 -7.17 -8.93
CA THR A 99 -3.61 -7.13 -9.90
C THR A 99 -3.56 -5.83 -10.69
N PHE A 100 -3.68 -5.91 -12.01
CA PHE A 100 -3.79 -4.80 -12.95
C PHE A 100 -5.02 -4.97 -13.83
N ASP A 101 -5.96 -4.03 -13.80
CA ASP A 101 -7.18 -4.06 -14.61
C ASP A 101 -7.93 -5.42 -14.60
N GLY A 102 -7.89 -6.09 -13.45
CA GLY A 102 -8.49 -7.41 -13.23
C GLY A 102 -7.57 -8.59 -13.53
N GLU A 103 -6.46 -8.41 -14.25
CA GLU A 103 -5.44 -9.43 -14.45
C GLU A 103 -4.56 -9.55 -13.20
N THR A 104 -4.56 -10.73 -12.60
CA THR A 104 -3.85 -10.98 -11.33
C THR A 104 -2.61 -11.81 -11.55
N ILE A 105 -1.47 -11.29 -11.12
CA ILE A 105 -0.17 -11.94 -11.09
C ILE A 105 0.11 -12.32 -9.64
N VAL A 106 0.13 -13.63 -9.39
CA VAL A 106 0.51 -14.18 -8.08
C VAL A 106 2.02 -14.30 -8.03
N LEU A 107 2.64 -13.54 -7.13
CA LEU A 107 4.10 -13.55 -6.94
C LEU A 107 4.52 -14.61 -5.93
N ASP A 108 3.65 -14.95 -4.99
CA ASP A 108 3.86 -16.03 -4.03
C ASP A 108 2.58 -16.84 -3.82
N ALA A 109 2.53 -18.03 -4.45
CA ALA A 109 1.33 -18.87 -4.43
C ALA A 109 1.10 -19.55 -3.07
N ALA A 110 2.16 -19.81 -2.29
CA ALA A 110 2.05 -20.44 -0.98
C ALA A 110 1.43 -19.47 0.04
N GLU A 111 1.94 -18.24 0.09
CA GLU A 111 1.38 -17.20 0.97
C GLU A 111 -0.05 -16.80 0.56
N LYS A 112 -0.33 -16.78 -0.74
CA LYS A 112 -1.70 -16.56 -1.22
C LYS A 112 -2.65 -17.65 -0.72
N ALA A 113 -2.29 -18.92 -0.86
CA ALA A 113 -3.11 -20.04 -0.39
C ALA A 113 -3.37 -19.96 1.13
N HIS A 114 -2.35 -19.62 1.93
CA HIS A 114 -2.51 -19.40 3.37
C HIS A 114 -3.46 -18.24 3.72
N ARG A 115 -3.43 -17.16 2.94
CA ARG A 115 -4.38 -16.05 3.09
C ARG A 115 -5.81 -16.49 2.80
N ASP A 116 -6.03 -17.16 1.67
CA ASP A 116 -7.36 -17.58 1.23
C ASP A 116 -7.94 -18.64 2.20
N GLU A 117 -7.12 -19.57 2.70
CA GLU A 117 -7.52 -20.55 3.73
C GLU A 117 -7.90 -19.88 5.06
N LYS A 118 -7.15 -18.87 5.53
CA LYS A 118 -7.53 -18.08 6.71
C LYS A 118 -8.87 -17.36 6.51
N HIS A 119 -9.12 -16.80 5.33
CA HIS A 119 -10.38 -16.09 5.05
C HIS A 119 -11.57 -17.06 5.01
N GLU A 120 -11.41 -18.21 4.34
CA GLU A 120 -12.43 -19.25 4.23
C GLU A 120 -12.79 -19.89 5.58
N THR A 121 -11.80 -20.10 6.45
CA THR A 121 -12.02 -20.63 7.80
C THR A 121 -12.76 -19.62 8.70
N THR A 122 -12.60 -18.31 8.45
CA THR A 122 -13.24 -17.26 9.25
C THR A 122 -14.72 -17.06 8.86
N GLU A 123 -15.06 -17.25 7.57
CA GLU A 123 -16.44 -17.21 7.09
C GLU A 123 -17.24 -18.47 7.48
N SER A 124 -16.57 -19.64 7.58
CA SER A 124 -17.20 -20.91 7.96
C SER A 124 -17.53 -21.04 9.46
N LEU A 125 -17.08 -20.10 10.30
CA LEU A 125 -17.32 -20.09 11.75
C LEU A 125 -18.47 -19.16 12.17
N GLN A 126 -19.17 -18.55 11.20
CA GLN A 126 -20.30 -17.66 11.43
C GLN A 126 -21.68 -18.28 11.11
N GLU A 127 -21.75 -19.58 10.78
CA GLU A 127 -23.02 -20.33 10.64
C GLU A 127 -23.35 -21.19 11.86
#